data_AF-A0A960X1D7-F1
#
_entry.id   AF-A0A960X1D7-F1
#
_cell.length_a   1.000
_cell.length_b   1.000
_cell.length_c   1.000
_cell.angle_alpha   90.00
_cell.angle_beta   90.00
_cell.angle_gamma   90.00
#
_symmetry.space_group_name_H-M   'P 1'
#
loop_
_entity.id
_entity.type
_entity.pdbx_description
1 polymer ?
#
loop_
_entity_poly.entity_id
_entity_poly.type
_entity_poly.pdbx_seq_one_letter_code
_entity_poly.pdbx_strand_id
1 'polypeptide(L)'
;MKRYLLLLVGLSASCALTHRPTAEDEQYFLTQVKPVLQQHCLRCHAGTLPPPALNLSNRDTAFTRSASGQNYIQPGSPDRSLLITAIGRVGTHPKLMPQTDLSLTDDQIGVLREWIE
;
A
#
# COMPACT_ATOMS: atom_id res chain seq x y z
N MET A 1 -34.72 5.91 -48.69
CA MET A 1 -33.32 5.65 -49.09
C MET A 1 -32.41 6.10 -47.94
N LYS A 2 -31.53 5.21 -47.48
CA LYS A 2 -30.99 5.14 -46.11
C LYS A 2 -30.01 6.28 -45.79
N ARG A 3 -30.24 6.99 -44.67
CA ARG A 3 -29.35 7.99 -44.08
C ARG A 3 -28.15 7.28 -43.44
N TYR A 4 -26.94 7.53 -43.93
CA TYR A 4 -25.70 7.06 -43.30
C TYR A 4 -25.35 7.98 -42.13
N LEU A 5 -25.44 7.45 -40.91
CA LEU A 5 -24.91 8.09 -39.71
C LEU A 5 -23.46 7.61 -39.53
N LEU A 6 -22.49 8.48 -39.83
CA LEU A 6 -21.08 8.23 -39.54
C LEU A 6 -20.85 8.40 -38.02
N LEU A 7 -20.71 7.28 -37.32
CA LEU A 7 -20.26 7.24 -35.92
C LEU A 7 -18.74 7.41 -35.90
N LEU A 8 -18.28 8.63 -35.57
CA LEU A 8 -16.90 8.89 -35.15
C LEU A 8 -16.69 8.26 -33.77
N VAL A 9 -16.10 7.07 -33.74
CA VAL A 9 -15.61 6.45 -32.50
C VAL A 9 -14.35 7.19 -32.10
N GLY A 10 -14.49 8.16 -31.19
CA GLY A 10 -13.37 8.82 -30.53
C GLY A 10 -12.63 7.83 -29.64
N LEU A 11 -11.44 7.41 -30.08
CA LEU A 11 -10.56 6.54 -29.30
C LEU A 11 -9.85 7.39 -28.24
N SER A 12 -10.54 7.67 -27.14
CA SER A 12 -9.95 8.33 -25.98
C SER A 12 -9.03 7.35 -25.26
N ALA A 13 -7.74 7.36 -25.62
CA ALA A 13 -6.70 6.65 -24.89
C ALA A 13 -6.50 7.34 -23.53
N SER A 14 -7.27 6.92 -22.53
CA SER A 14 -7.01 7.27 -21.13
C SER A 14 -5.71 6.60 -20.70
N CYS A 15 -4.62 7.35 -20.83
CA CYS A 15 -3.33 7.00 -20.26
C CYS A 15 -3.49 6.97 -18.74
N ALA A 16 -3.63 5.78 -18.16
CA ALA A 16 -3.59 5.61 -16.72
C ALA A 16 -2.21 6.08 -16.24
N LEU A 17 -2.15 7.23 -15.57
CA LEU A 17 -0.94 7.70 -14.89
C LEU A 17 -0.58 6.64 -13.84
N THR A 18 0.40 5.80 -14.17
CA THR A 18 1.12 5.03 -13.17
C THR A 18 2.03 6.03 -12.48
N HIS A 19 1.63 6.51 -11.30
CA HIS A 19 2.45 7.40 -10.50
C HIS A 19 3.69 6.64 -10.06
N ARG A 20 4.84 6.95 -10.68
CA ARG A 20 6.12 6.40 -10.29
C ARG A 20 6.64 7.20 -9.09
N PRO A 21 7.20 6.53 -8.07
CA PRO A 21 7.82 7.23 -6.96
C PRO A 21 8.91 8.19 -7.42
N THR A 22 8.90 9.37 -6.80
CA THR A 22 9.93 10.39 -6.95
C THR A 22 11.13 10.10 -6.04
N ALA A 23 12.22 10.85 -6.22
CA ALA A 23 13.35 10.77 -5.30
C ALA A 23 12.99 11.23 -3.87
N GLU A 24 12.03 12.16 -3.75
CA GLU A 24 11.53 12.64 -2.47
C GLU A 24 10.74 11.54 -1.75
N ASP A 25 9.90 10.78 -2.47
CA ASP A 25 9.16 9.65 -1.91
C ASP A 25 10.10 8.55 -1.41
N GLU A 26 11.16 8.25 -2.16
CA GLU A 26 12.16 7.28 -1.76
C GLU A 26 12.94 7.75 -0.52
N GLN A 27 13.32 9.03 -0.49
CA GLN A 27 14.00 9.59 0.68
C GLN A 27 13.10 9.56 1.92
N TYR A 28 11.83 9.96 1.80
CA TYR A 28 10.87 9.88 2.89
C TYR A 28 10.68 8.44 3.38
N PHE A 29 10.61 7.47 2.46
CA PHE A 29 10.56 6.06 2.82
C PHE A 29 11.79 5.65 3.65
N LEU A 30 12.99 6.00 3.20
CA LEU A 30 14.23 5.59 3.86
C LEU A 30 14.42 6.27 5.23
N THR A 31 14.05 7.54 5.38
CA THR A 31 14.33 8.32 6.60
C THR A 31 13.20 8.28 7.61
N GLN A 32 11.94 8.20 7.16
CA GLN A 32 10.77 8.24 8.04
C GLN A 32 10.11 6.88 8.20
N VAL A 33 9.80 6.21 7.10
CA VAL A 33 8.97 4.99 7.10
C VAL A 33 9.75 3.77 7.56
N LYS A 34 10.92 3.56 6.96
CA LYS A 34 11.74 2.36 7.18
C LYS A 34 12.13 2.15 8.64
N PRO A 35 12.49 3.17 9.44
CA PRO A 35 12.72 2.99 10.87
C PRO A 35 11.51 2.44 11.63
N VAL A 36 10.30 2.93 11.33
CA VAL A 36 9.05 2.43 11.94
C VAL A 36 8.82 0.96 11.56
N LEU A 37 8.97 0.63 10.28
CA LEU A 37 8.84 -0.76 9.80
C LEU A 37 9.89 -1.69 10.42
N GLN A 38 11.13 -1.25 10.55
CA GLN A 38 12.23 -2.01 11.16
C GLN A 38 11.94 -2.34 12.62
N GLN A 39 11.43 -1.37 13.37
CA GLN A 39 11.11 -1.54 14.79
C GLN A 39 9.95 -2.51 15.01
N HIS A 40 8.92 -2.43 14.18
CA HIS A 40 7.60 -3.00 14.48
C HIS A 40 7.16 -4.14 13.57
N CYS A 41 7.62 -4.17 12.32
CA CYS A 41 7.01 -4.99 11.27
C CYS A 41 7.96 -6.05 10.70
N LEU A 42 9.23 -5.70 10.48
CA LEU A 42 10.15 -6.54 9.70
C LEU A 42 10.52 -7.87 10.35
N ARG A 43 10.23 -8.06 11.65
CA ARG A 43 10.36 -9.38 12.30
C ARG A 43 9.52 -10.45 11.60
N CYS A 44 8.31 -10.07 11.17
CA CYS A 44 7.32 -10.97 10.60
C CYS A 44 6.94 -10.64 9.14
N HIS A 45 7.28 -9.44 8.65
CA HIS A 45 6.93 -8.97 7.30
C HIS A 45 8.16 -8.64 6.46
N ALA A 46 9.24 -9.40 6.61
CA ALA A 46 10.40 -9.33 5.74
C ALA A 46 10.60 -10.64 4.96
N GLY A 47 11.01 -10.52 3.70
CA GLY A 47 11.41 -11.65 2.86
C GLY A 47 10.25 -12.34 2.14
N THR A 48 10.52 -13.52 1.60
CA THR A 48 9.56 -14.34 0.83
C THR A 48 8.81 -15.30 1.77
N LEU A 49 7.85 -14.77 2.52
CA LEU A 49 6.91 -15.62 3.26
C LEU A 49 5.93 -16.30 2.30
N PRO A 50 5.35 -17.45 2.67
CA PRO A 50 4.30 -18.06 1.87
C PRO A 50 3.09 -17.13 1.77
N PRO A 51 2.32 -17.19 0.67
CA PRO A 51 1.15 -16.36 0.47
C PRO A 51 0.16 -16.40 1.64
N PRO A 52 -0.49 -15.26 1.93
CA PRO A 52 -0.48 -14.05 1.11
C PRO A 52 0.50 -13.02 1.71
N ALA A 53 1.80 -13.16 1.41
CA ALA A 53 2.88 -12.46 2.10
C ALA A 53 2.97 -10.97 1.75
N LEU A 54 2.50 -10.14 2.67
CA LEU A 54 2.91 -8.74 2.73
C LEU A 54 4.41 -8.68 3.07
N ASN A 55 5.21 -8.09 2.18
CA ASN A 55 6.64 -7.91 2.38
C ASN A 55 6.99 -6.41 2.45
N LEU A 56 7.30 -5.95 3.66
CA LEU A 56 7.58 -4.54 3.98
C LEU A 56 9.09 -4.22 3.93
N SER A 57 9.93 -5.14 3.45
CA SER A 57 11.39 -4.98 3.49
C SER A 57 11.91 -3.81 2.64
N ASN A 58 11.17 -3.44 1.61
CA ASN A 58 11.42 -2.28 0.76
C ASN A 58 10.09 -1.72 0.23
N ARG A 59 10.15 -0.51 -0.32
CA ARG A 59 8.99 0.23 -0.82
C ARG A 59 8.23 -0.56 -1.88
N ASP A 60 8.93 -1.07 -2.90
CA ASP A 60 8.30 -1.72 -4.05
C ASP A 60 7.57 -3.01 -3.67
N THR A 61 8.18 -3.85 -2.82
CA THR A 61 7.53 -5.08 -2.36
C THR A 61 6.32 -4.80 -1.48
N ALA A 62 6.31 -3.68 -0.76
CA ALA A 62 5.21 -3.34 0.15
C ALA A 62 3.90 -3.05 -0.60
N PHE A 63 3.98 -2.50 -1.81
CA PHE A 63 2.83 -2.24 -2.68
C PHE A 63 2.49 -3.39 -3.63
N THR A 64 3.18 -4.53 -3.51
CA THR A 64 2.90 -5.70 -4.34
C THR A 64 1.58 -6.36 -3.93
N ARG A 65 0.80 -6.79 -4.93
CA ARG A 65 -0.45 -7.52 -4.71
C ARG A 65 -0.20 -8.88 -4.07
N SER A 66 -1.12 -9.31 -3.21
CA SER A 66 -1.16 -10.68 -2.71
C SER A 66 -1.36 -11.68 -3.86
N ALA A 67 -1.13 -12.97 -3.59
CA ALA A 67 -1.40 -14.04 -4.55
C ALA A 67 -2.90 -14.13 -4.97
N SER A 68 -3.82 -13.65 -4.13
CA SER A 68 -5.25 -13.54 -4.47
C SER A 68 -5.58 -12.29 -5.30
N GLY A 69 -4.57 -11.48 -5.61
CA GLY A 69 -4.72 -10.25 -6.37
C GLY A 69 -5.26 -9.08 -5.56
N GLN A 70 -5.17 -9.09 -4.23
CA GLN A 70 -5.58 -7.96 -3.38
C GLN A 70 -4.38 -7.10 -2.98
N ASN A 71 -4.54 -5.77 -2.93
CA ASN A 71 -3.54 -4.88 -2.37
C ASN A 71 -3.67 -4.86 -0.83
N TYR A 72 -2.55 -5.06 -0.13
CA TYR A 72 -2.49 -4.78 1.31
C TYR A 72 -2.35 -3.30 1.62
N ILE A 73 -1.64 -2.60 0.74
CA ILE A 73 -1.42 -1.18 0.77
C ILE A 73 -1.95 -0.63 -0.54
N GLN A 74 -2.95 0.25 -0.47
CA GLN A 74 -3.57 0.89 -1.61
C GLN A 74 -2.95 2.28 -1.79
N PRO A 75 -2.12 2.51 -2.83
CA PRO A 75 -1.53 3.83 -3.09
C PRO A 75 -2.62 4.91 -3.23
N GLY A 76 -2.37 6.10 -2.66
CA GLY A 76 -3.29 7.22 -2.60
C GLY A 76 -4.51 7.00 -1.70
N SER A 77 -4.50 5.98 -0.83
CA SER A 77 -5.67 5.65 0.00
C SER A 77 -5.29 4.89 1.27
N PRO A 78 -4.70 5.56 2.28
CA PRO A 78 -4.38 4.94 3.56
C PRO A 78 -5.60 4.34 4.24
N ASP A 79 -6.76 4.99 4.16
CA ASP A 79 -8.00 4.49 4.79
C ASP A 79 -8.56 3.23 4.14
N ARG A 80 -8.14 2.90 2.91
CA ARG A 80 -8.50 1.66 2.22
C ARG A 80 -7.41 0.59 2.32
N SER A 81 -6.32 0.89 3.01
CA SER A 81 -5.19 -0.02 3.15
C SER A 81 -5.37 -0.94 4.36
N LEU A 82 -5.24 -2.24 4.13
CA LEU A 82 -5.30 -3.26 5.18
C LEU A 82 -4.18 -3.06 6.21
N LEU A 83 -3.00 -2.58 5.79
CA LEU A 83 -1.91 -2.24 6.71
C LEU A 83 -2.37 -1.26 7.80
N ILE A 84 -3.02 -0.17 7.40
CA ILE A 84 -3.50 0.86 8.34
C ILE A 84 -4.62 0.32 9.23
N THR A 85 -5.51 -0.49 8.66
CA THR A 85 -6.56 -1.17 9.43
C THR A 85 -5.97 -2.13 10.46
N ALA A 86 -4.89 -2.82 10.12
CA ALA A 86 -4.23 -3.79 10.99
C ALA A 86 -3.44 -3.17 12.14
N ILE A 87 -3.06 -1.89 12.08
CA ILE A 87 -2.24 -1.21 13.11
C ILE A 87 -2.98 -0.05 13.79
N GLY A 88 -4.29 0.08 13.56
CA GLY A 88 -5.10 1.16 14.13
C GLY A 88 -5.20 1.13 15.66
N ARG A 89 -5.74 2.21 16.22
CA ARG A 89 -5.73 2.53 17.67
C ARG A 89 -6.35 1.49 18.63
N VAL A 90 -7.04 0.47 18.14
CA VAL A 90 -7.64 -0.60 18.96
C VAL A 90 -6.76 -1.86 19.04
N GLY A 91 -5.50 -1.76 18.61
CA GLY A 91 -4.61 -2.90 18.47
C GLY A 91 -4.81 -3.62 17.13
N THR A 92 -4.06 -4.70 16.93
CA THR A 92 -4.15 -5.40 15.66
C THR A 92 -5.42 -6.21 15.55
N HIS A 93 -6.03 -6.21 14.37
CA HIS A 93 -7.18 -7.06 14.13
C HIS A 93 -6.70 -8.51 14.02
N PRO A 94 -7.08 -9.44 14.91
CA PRO A 94 -6.49 -10.78 14.98
C PRO A 94 -6.72 -11.63 13.73
N LYS A 95 -7.72 -11.26 12.90
CA LYS A 95 -7.92 -11.88 11.57
C LYS A 95 -6.96 -11.35 10.49
N LEU A 96 -6.31 -10.21 10.70
CA LEU A 96 -5.37 -9.58 9.75
C LEU A 96 -3.91 -9.81 10.16
N MET A 97 -3.60 -9.75 11.46
CA MET A 97 -2.25 -9.94 11.98
C MET A 97 -2.29 -10.78 13.26
N PRO A 98 -1.45 -11.84 13.39
CA PRO A 98 -1.48 -12.73 14.55
C PRO A 98 -1.04 -12.07 15.86
N GLN A 99 -0.14 -11.08 15.78
CA GLN A 99 0.44 -10.44 16.94
C GLN A 99 -0.45 -9.28 17.39
N THR A 100 -1.02 -9.38 18.60
CA THR A 100 -2.01 -8.43 19.15
C THR A 100 -1.45 -7.41 20.13
N ASP A 101 -0.17 -7.52 20.51
CA ASP A 101 0.51 -6.63 21.46
C ASP A 101 1.28 -5.48 20.77
N LEU A 102 1.14 -5.34 19.45
CA LEU A 102 1.76 -4.26 18.71
C LEU A 102 1.04 -2.93 19.00
N SER A 103 1.80 -1.93 19.44
CA SER A 103 1.32 -0.57 19.66
C SER A 103 2.25 0.43 19.00
N LEU A 104 1.71 1.23 18.09
CA LEU A 104 2.39 2.37 17.47
C LEU A 104 1.90 3.66 18.11
N THR A 105 2.73 4.70 18.11
CA THR A 105 2.28 6.06 18.45
C THR A 105 1.45 6.64 17.30
N ASP A 106 0.65 7.67 17.60
CA ASP A 106 -0.10 8.39 16.58
C ASP A 106 0.82 8.98 15.49
N ASP A 107 2.00 9.45 15.86
CA ASP A 107 3.02 9.95 14.91
C ASP A 107 3.54 8.84 13.99
N GLN A 108 3.80 7.64 14.53
CA GLN A 108 4.25 6.49 13.75
C GLN A 108 3.16 6.03 12.76
N ILE A 109 1.90 6.03 13.19
CA ILE A 109 0.77 5.75 12.29
C ILE A 109 0.66 6.86 11.25
N GLY A 110 0.86 8.12 11.63
CA GLY A 110 0.87 9.28 10.73
C GLY A 110 1.90 9.14 9.61
N VAL A 111 3.14 8.78 9.96
CA VAL A 111 4.22 8.51 8.98
C VAL A 111 3.83 7.43 7.98
N LEU A 112 3.22 6.33 8.46
CA LEU A 112 2.79 5.25 7.58
C LEU A 112 1.61 5.65 6.70
N ARG A 113 0.72 6.53 7.18
CA ARG A 113 -0.39 7.05 6.36
C ARG A 113 0.11 7.99 5.27
N GLU A 114 0.98 8.94 5.62
CA GLU A 114 1.57 9.91 4.68
C GLU A 114 2.33 9.19 3.55
N TRP A 115 3.06 8.14 3.88
CA TRP A 115 3.74 7.31 2.88
C TRP A 115 2.81 6.61 1.88
N ILE A 116 1.55 6.37 2.26
CA ILE A 116 0.58 5.65 1.43
C ILE A 116 -0.21 6.61 0.53
N GLU A 117 -0.31 7.90 0.88
CA GLU A 117 -0.88 8.93 0.00
C GLU A 117 -0.09 9.03 -1.32
#